data_AF-A0A9W4B7T4-F1
#
_entry.id   AF-A0A9W4B7T4-F1
#
_cell.length_a   1.000
_cell.length_b   1.000
_cell.length_c   1.000
_cell.angle_alpha   90.00
_cell.angle_beta   90.00
_cell.angle_gamma   90.00
#
_symmetry.space_group_name_H-M   'P 1'
#
loop_
_entity.id
_entity.type
_entity.pdbx_description
1 polymer ?
#
loop_
_entity_poly.entity_id
_entity_poly.type
_entity_poly.pdbx_seq_one_letter_code
_entity_poly.pdbx_strand_id
1 'polypeptide(L)'
;MFAIELDRRSRHGGWNIMSNASHPGLCKTNLQLSGPSHGQANPTLLERFYRVSRTAMPFMWQEIDEGILPSLYGATAPEAQGGAFYGPRGILELAGGGVTDAKILPRASDEADGRRLWAISERLTSVTYPA
;
A
#
# COMPACT_ATOMS: atom_id res chain seq x y z
N MET A 1 6.60 3.34 5.64
CA MET A 1 7.53 4.45 5.93
C MET A 1 6.85 5.81 5.91
N PHE A 2 6.49 6.40 4.76
CA PHE A 2 5.90 7.76 4.75
C PHE A 2 4.65 7.89 5.63
N ALA A 3 3.71 6.92 5.52
CA ALA A 3 2.51 6.91 6.36
C ALA A 3 2.81 6.87 7.87
N ILE A 4 3.86 6.15 8.28
CA ILE A 4 4.29 6.03 9.69
C ILE A 4 4.89 7.36 10.16
N GLU A 5 5.74 7.98 9.34
CA GLU A 5 6.38 9.25 9.71
C GLU A 5 5.38 10.41 9.74
N LEU A 6 4.44 10.48 8.80
CA LEU A 6 3.35 11.47 8.82
C LEU A 6 2.51 11.32 10.11
N ASP A 7 2.18 10.09 10.48
CA ASP A 7 1.40 9.79 11.67
C ASP A 7 2.15 10.14 12.97
N ARG A 8 3.46 9.84 13.04
CA ARG A 8 4.34 10.25 14.14
C ARG A 8 4.38 11.77 14.29
N ARG A 9 4.52 12.50 13.19
CA ARG A 9 4.55 13.98 13.17
C ARG A 9 3.22 14.58 13.56
N SER A 10 2.12 14.06 13.03
CA SER A 10 0.77 14.50 13.38
C SER A 10 0.49 14.36 14.88
N ARG A 11 0.90 13.25 15.50
CA ARG A 11 0.80 13.08 16.96
C ARG A 11 1.66 14.07 17.73
N HIS A 12 2.89 14.31 17.27
CA HIS A 12 3.81 15.23 17.94
C HIS A 12 3.34 16.70 17.86
N GLY A 13 2.87 17.13 16.69
CA GLY A 13 2.39 18.50 16.45
C GLY A 13 0.90 18.71 16.77
N GLY A 14 0.19 17.66 17.22
CA GLY A 14 -1.22 17.75 17.59
C GLY A 14 -2.17 18.05 16.43
N TRP A 15 -1.87 17.61 15.21
CA TRP A 15 -2.66 17.97 14.02
C TRP A 15 -4.01 17.27 13.94
N ASN A 16 -4.25 16.27 14.79
CA ASN A 16 -5.45 15.44 14.76
C ASN A 16 -5.70 14.78 13.38
N ILE A 17 -4.63 14.44 12.68
CA ILE A 17 -4.66 13.71 11.40
C ILE A 17 -4.15 12.29 11.66
N MET A 18 -4.94 11.28 11.32
CA MET A 18 -4.48 9.90 11.29
C MET A 18 -3.89 9.59 9.92
N SER A 19 -2.71 8.96 9.90
CA SER A 19 -2.09 8.50 8.65
C SER A 19 -1.80 7.01 8.74
N ASN A 20 -2.32 6.24 7.78
CA ASN A 20 -2.08 4.81 7.64
C ASN A 20 -1.88 4.47 6.16
N ALA A 21 -1.62 3.20 5.86
CA ALA A 21 -1.45 2.73 4.49
C ALA A 21 -2.30 1.48 4.24
N SER A 22 -2.57 1.21 2.97
CA SER A 22 -3.28 0.00 2.56
C SER A 22 -2.76 -0.50 1.21
N HIS A 23 -2.89 -1.80 0.96
CA HIS A 23 -2.64 -2.38 -0.36
C HIS A 23 -3.79 -3.30 -0.78
N PRO A 24 -4.13 -3.37 -2.08
CA PRO A 24 -5.29 -4.12 -2.55
C PRO A 24 -5.02 -5.62 -2.75
N GLY A 25 -3.80 -6.08 -2.43
CA GLY A 25 -3.28 -7.38 -2.89
C GLY A 25 -3.08 -7.42 -4.41
N LEU A 26 -3.24 -8.62 -5.00
CA LEU A 26 -3.27 -8.82 -6.44
C LEU A 26 -4.67 -8.57 -7.00
N CYS A 27 -5.05 -7.29 -7.09
CA CYS A 27 -6.32 -6.92 -7.70
C CYS A 27 -6.25 -6.94 -9.24
N LYS A 28 -7.30 -7.41 -9.92
CA LYS A 28 -7.41 -7.51 -11.39
C LYS A 28 -7.57 -6.14 -12.09
N THR A 29 -6.59 -5.26 -11.93
CA THR A 29 -6.53 -3.96 -12.64
C THR A 29 -5.60 -4.05 -13.87
N ASN A 30 -5.42 -2.95 -14.61
CA ASN A 30 -4.41 -2.92 -15.68
C ASN A 30 -2.96 -2.82 -15.16
N LEU A 31 -2.75 -2.55 -13.87
CA LEU A 31 -1.43 -2.28 -13.31
C LEU A 31 -0.45 -3.45 -13.52
N GLN A 32 -0.88 -4.69 -13.27
CA GLN A 32 -0.02 -5.88 -13.42
C GLN A 32 0.15 -6.32 -14.88
N LEU A 33 -0.66 -5.80 -15.81
CA LEU A 33 -0.53 -6.07 -17.24
C LEU A 33 0.30 -5.00 -17.96
N SER A 34 0.18 -3.74 -17.56
CA SER A 34 0.88 -2.61 -18.19
C SER A 34 2.22 -2.27 -17.51
N GLY A 35 2.34 -2.54 -16.20
CA GLY A 35 3.53 -2.23 -15.40
C GLY A 35 4.79 -2.98 -15.86
N PRO A 36 4.77 -4.32 -15.96
CA PRO A 36 5.96 -5.10 -16.29
C PRO A 36 6.55 -4.83 -17.68
N SER A 37 5.74 -4.33 -18.61
CA SER A 37 6.18 -4.01 -19.97
C SER A 37 6.74 -2.58 -20.10
N HIS A 38 6.47 -1.69 -19.15
CA HIS A 38 6.81 -0.26 -19.25
C HIS A 38 6.44 0.37 -20.62
N GLY A 39 5.35 -0.08 -21.23
CA GLY A 39 4.90 0.39 -22.55
C GLY A 39 5.61 -0.23 -23.76
N GLN A 40 6.40 -1.30 -23.59
CA GLN A 40 7.01 -2.02 -24.71
C GLN A 40 5.99 -2.91 -25.45
N ALA A 41 6.23 -3.11 -26.76
CA ALA A 41 5.31 -3.86 -27.62
C ALA A 41 5.25 -5.36 -27.30
N ASN A 42 6.30 -5.92 -26.68
CA ASN A 42 6.38 -7.35 -26.38
C ASN A 42 6.15 -7.61 -24.89
N PRO A 43 5.17 -8.47 -24.54
CA PRO A 43 4.88 -8.76 -23.14
C PRO A 43 6.01 -9.56 -22.49
N THR A 44 6.45 -9.11 -21.32
CA THR A 44 7.49 -9.79 -20.54
C THR A 44 6.99 -11.14 -20.03
N LEU A 45 7.91 -12.04 -19.64
CA LEU A 45 7.54 -13.33 -19.03
C LEU A 45 6.63 -13.15 -17.81
N LEU A 46 6.87 -12.10 -17.03
CA LEU A 46 6.06 -11.77 -15.86
C LEU A 46 4.65 -11.32 -16.24
N GLU A 47 4.51 -10.49 -17.28
CA GLU A 47 3.19 -10.11 -17.80
C GLU A 47 2.40 -11.32 -18.28
N ARG A 48 3.05 -12.23 -19.03
CA ARG A 48 2.43 -13.48 -19.50
C ARG A 48 1.97 -14.34 -18.32
N PHE A 49 2.82 -14.47 -17.30
CA PHE A 49 2.46 -15.17 -16.07
C PHE A 49 1.24 -14.56 -15.39
N TYR A 50 1.18 -13.24 -15.20
CA TYR A 50 0.01 -12.58 -14.61
C TYR A 50 -1.25 -12.77 -15.43
N ARG A 51 -1.15 -12.71 -16.77
CA ARG A 51 -2.29 -12.90 -17.65
C ARG A 51 -2.86 -14.32 -17.55
N VAL A 52 -2.00 -15.33 -17.50
CA VAL A 52 -2.42 -16.74 -17.34
C VAL A 52 -2.93 -17.00 -15.93
N SER A 53 -2.27 -16.48 -14.90
CA SER A 53 -2.62 -16.77 -13.51
C SER A 53 -3.96 -16.16 -13.09
N ARG A 54 -4.42 -15.07 -13.73
CA ARG A 54 -5.77 -14.52 -13.52
C ARG A 54 -6.87 -15.54 -13.77
N THR A 55 -6.68 -16.40 -14.77
CA THR A 55 -7.66 -17.41 -15.17
C THR A 55 -7.34 -18.77 -14.54
N ALA A 56 -6.07 -19.17 -14.54
CA ALA A 56 -5.66 -20.49 -14.06
C ALA A 56 -5.60 -20.61 -12.53
N MET A 57 -5.46 -19.49 -11.82
CA MET A 57 -5.31 -19.45 -10.36
C MET A 57 -6.11 -18.27 -9.77
N PRO A 58 -7.45 -18.25 -9.94
CA PRO A 58 -8.28 -17.10 -9.59
C PRO A 58 -8.24 -16.78 -8.09
N PHE A 59 -8.00 -17.77 -7.23
CA PHE A 59 -7.87 -17.60 -5.77
C PHE A 59 -6.69 -16.70 -5.34
N MET A 60 -5.72 -16.44 -6.23
CA MET A 60 -4.62 -15.50 -5.96
C MET A 60 -4.99 -14.05 -6.27
N TRP A 61 -6.15 -13.80 -6.87
CA TRP A 61 -6.53 -12.49 -7.40
C TRP A 61 -7.80 -11.97 -6.74
N GLN A 62 -7.80 -10.67 -6.43
CA GLN A 62 -8.99 -9.96 -5.96
C GLN A 62 -9.74 -9.33 -7.13
N GLU A 63 -11.07 -9.35 -7.05
CA GLU A 63 -11.89 -8.42 -7.82
C GLU A 63 -11.72 -6.98 -7.30
N ILE A 64 -12.22 -6.00 -8.05
CA ILE A 64 -12.02 -4.57 -7.73
C ILE A 64 -12.72 -4.19 -6.42
N ASP A 65 -13.92 -4.71 -6.20
CA ASP A 65 -14.74 -4.53 -5.00
C ASP A 65 -14.11 -5.14 -3.74
N GLU A 66 -13.38 -6.24 -3.87
CA GLU A 66 -12.59 -6.79 -2.76
C GLU A 66 -11.29 -6.01 -2.54
N GLY A 67 -10.63 -5.62 -3.63
CA GLY A 67 -9.36 -4.89 -3.61
C GLY A 67 -9.45 -3.49 -2.97
N ILE A 68 -10.63 -2.87 -2.98
CA ILE A 68 -10.84 -1.55 -2.36
C ILE A 68 -11.06 -1.62 -0.84
N LEU A 69 -11.43 -2.79 -0.30
CA LEU A 69 -11.78 -2.93 1.12
C LEU A 69 -10.66 -2.49 2.07
N PRO A 70 -9.37 -2.82 1.87
CA PRO A 70 -8.31 -2.36 2.78
C PRO A 70 -8.22 -0.84 2.89
N SER A 71 -8.35 -0.13 1.75
CA SER A 71 -8.33 1.33 1.74
C SER A 71 -9.58 1.94 2.38
N LEU A 72 -10.77 1.34 2.16
CA LEU A 72 -12.00 1.76 2.85
C LEU A 72 -11.91 1.57 4.36
N TYR A 73 -11.33 0.44 4.80
CA TYR A 73 -11.10 0.17 6.21
C TYR A 73 -10.17 1.22 6.83
N GLY A 74 -8.99 1.46 6.22
CA GLY A 74 -8.05 2.47 6.71
C GLY A 74 -8.64 3.89 6.77
N ALA A 75 -9.57 4.22 5.88
CA ALA A 75 -10.20 5.54 5.81
C ALA A 75 -11.40 5.72 6.74
N THR A 76 -12.15 4.66 7.05
CA THR A 76 -13.50 4.79 7.66
C THR A 76 -13.75 3.91 8.88
N ALA A 77 -12.96 2.86 9.10
CA ALA A 77 -13.20 1.95 10.22
C ALA A 77 -12.88 2.66 11.56
N PRO A 78 -13.79 2.63 12.55
CA PRO A 78 -13.51 3.14 13.89
C PRO A 78 -12.28 2.49 14.54
N GLU A 79 -11.96 1.27 14.14
CA GLU A 79 -10.83 0.48 14.63
C GLU A 79 -9.52 0.75 13.86
N ALA A 80 -9.54 1.59 12.82
CA ALA A 80 -8.34 1.93 12.07
C ALA A 80 -7.34 2.70 12.95
N GLN A 81 -6.05 2.39 12.79
CA GLN A 81 -4.98 2.94 13.60
C GLN A 81 -3.98 3.70 12.73
N GLY A 82 -3.47 4.80 13.27
CA GLY A 82 -2.35 5.54 12.69
C GLY A 82 -1.06 4.72 12.70
N GLY A 83 -0.31 4.79 11.59
CA GLY A 83 0.93 4.04 11.39
C GLY A 83 0.72 2.58 10.98
N ALA A 84 -0.54 2.12 10.90
CA ALA A 84 -0.88 0.78 10.46
C ALA A 84 -0.75 0.61 8.94
N PHE A 85 -0.70 -0.66 8.53
CA PHE A 85 -0.72 -1.07 7.13
C PHE A 85 -1.76 -2.17 6.96
N TYR A 86 -2.71 -1.99 6.06
CA TYR A 86 -3.84 -2.91 5.88
C TYR A 86 -3.79 -3.63 4.53
N GLY A 87 -4.20 -4.91 4.53
CA GLY A 87 -4.19 -5.75 3.35
C GLY A 87 -5.25 -6.86 3.38
N PRO A 88 -5.33 -7.67 2.31
CA PRO A 88 -6.25 -8.81 2.22
C PRO A 88 -5.89 -9.92 3.22
N ARG A 89 -6.90 -10.67 3.69
CA ARG A 89 -6.74 -11.71 4.72
C ARG A 89 -6.04 -13.00 4.28
N GLY A 90 -6.02 -13.30 2.99
CA GLY A 90 -5.56 -14.62 2.56
C GLY A 90 -4.04 -14.74 2.45
N ILE A 91 -3.64 -15.85 1.83
CA ILE A 91 -2.25 -16.32 1.83
C ILE A 91 -1.34 -15.27 1.19
N LEU A 92 -0.26 -14.93 1.91
CA LEU A 92 0.73 -13.93 1.49
C LEU A 92 0.13 -12.54 1.17
N GLU A 93 -1.04 -12.22 1.74
CA GLU A 93 -1.73 -10.94 1.56
C GLU A 93 -2.12 -10.68 0.08
N LEU A 94 -2.26 -11.75 -0.72
CA LEU A 94 -2.52 -11.65 -2.16
C LEU A 94 -3.99 -11.42 -2.47
N ALA A 95 -4.87 -12.23 -1.89
CA ALA A 95 -6.32 -12.24 -2.10
C ALA A 95 -6.98 -13.02 -0.96
N GLY A 96 -8.30 -13.01 -0.86
CA GLY A 96 -9.03 -13.81 0.14
C GLY A 96 -10.13 -13.07 0.89
N GLY A 97 -10.53 -11.89 0.41
CA GLY A 97 -11.64 -11.11 0.96
C GLY A 97 -11.34 -10.49 2.32
N GLY A 98 -12.05 -9.41 2.63
CA GLY A 98 -11.92 -8.69 3.90
C GLY A 98 -10.56 -8.02 4.11
N VAL A 99 -10.33 -7.55 5.34
CA VAL A 99 -9.17 -6.74 5.71
C VAL A 99 -8.49 -7.29 6.96
N THR A 100 -7.16 -7.24 6.98
CA THR A 100 -6.31 -7.52 8.15
C THR A 100 -5.13 -6.56 8.18
N ASP A 101 -4.42 -6.53 9.31
CA ASP A 101 -3.09 -5.95 9.38
C ASP A 101 -2.15 -6.69 8.43
N ALA A 102 -1.49 -5.92 7.58
CA ALA A 102 -0.47 -6.37 6.64
C ALA A 102 0.92 -6.21 7.24
N LYS A 103 1.84 -7.04 6.78
CA LYS A 103 3.20 -7.10 7.30
C LYS A 103 3.98 -5.84 6.93
N ILE A 104 4.37 -5.09 7.95
CA ILE A 104 5.35 -4.01 7.81
C ILE A 104 6.76 -4.61 7.87
N LEU A 105 7.54 -4.44 6.80
CA LEU A 105 8.94 -4.86 6.79
C LEU A 105 9.77 -4.01 7.76
N PRO A 106 10.78 -4.57 8.45
CA PRO A 106 11.60 -3.82 9.42
C PRO A 106 12.22 -2.53 8.85
N ARG A 107 12.66 -2.56 7.58
CA ARG A 107 13.18 -1.37 6.89
C ARG A 107 12.12 -0.29 6.68
N ALA A 108 10.85 -0.67 6.51
CA ALA A 108 9.77 0.27 6.29
C ALA A 108 9.30 0.96 7.59
N SER A 109 9.65 0.39 8.75
CA SER A 109 9.40 0.89 10.10
C SER A 109 10.62 1.53 10.77
N ASP A 110 11.76 1.62 10.08
CA ASP A 110 12.95 2.29 10.64
C ASP A 110 12.71 3.80 10.77
N GLU A 111 12.86 4.31 11.98
CA GLU A 111 12.54 5.70 12.33
C GLU A 111 13.57 6.69 11.76
N ALA A 112 14.85 6.30 11.69
CA ALA A 112 15.89 7.16 11.16
C ALA A 112 15.72 7.33 9.64
N ASP A 113 15.43 6.25 8.93
CA ASP A 113 15.10 6.27 7.51
C ASP A 113 13.80 7.04 7.26
N GLY A 114 12.78 6.90 8.12
CA GLY A 114 11.55 7.67 8.06
C GLY A 114 11.80 9.18 8.13
N ARG A 115 12.55 9.64 9.14
CA ARG A 115 12.94 11.06 9.27
C ARG A 115 13.74 11.56 8.07
N ARG A 116 14.69 10.74 7.59
CA ARG A 116 15.54 11.09 6.45
C ARG A 116 14.73 11.20 5.16
N LEU A 117 13.82 10.26 4.91
CA LEU A 117 12.90 10.29 3.78
C LEU A 117 12.09 11.58 3.81
N TRP A 118 11.49 11.93 4.95
CA TRP A 118 10.71 13.15 5.10
C TRP A 118 11.50 14.41 4.76
N ALA A 119 12.68 14.57 5.37
CA ALA A 119 13.53 15.74 5.14
C ALA A 119 13.94 15.89 3.66
N ILE A 120 14.21 14.76 2.99
CA ILE A 120 14.50 14.76 1.56
C ILE A 120 13.26 15.13 0.75
N SER A 121 12.08 14.59 1.10
CA SER A 121 10.81 14.92 0.44
C SER A 121 10.46 16.41 0.58
N GLU A 122 10.59 17.01 1.77
CA GLU A 122 10.38 18.46 1.97
C GLU A 122 11.32 19.28 1.08
N ARG A 123 12.61 18.94 1.05
CA ARG A 123 13.59 19.63 0.21
C ARG A 123 13.28 19.50 -1.28
N LEU A 124 12.93 18.31 -1.76
CA LEU A 124 12.65 18.06 -3.17
C LEU A 124 11.33 18.68 -3.64
N THR A 125 10.36 18.84 -2.74
CA THR A 125 9.05 19.42 -3.05
C THR A 125 8.92 20.90 -2.69
N SER A 126 9.91 21.45 -1.97
CA SER A 126 9.87 22.79 -1.38
C SER A 126 8.67 23.03 -0.46
N VAL A 127 8.12 21.96 0.13
CA VAL A 127 7.06 22.01 1.14
C VAL A 127 7.67 21.87 2.52
N THR A 128 7.14 22.60 3.49
CA THR A 128 7.46 22.44 4.91
C THR A 128 6.19 22.19 5.72
N TYR A 129 6.32 21.38 6.76
CA TYR A 129 5.21 21.11 7.68
C TYR A 129 5.44 21.86 9.00
N PRO A 130 4.36 22.26 9.69
CA PRO A 130 4.47 22.87 11.02
C PRO A 130 5.12 21.90 12.01
N ALA A 131 5.68 22.45 13.10
CA ALA A 131 6.18 21.63 14.21
C ALA A 131 5.02 21.05 15.03
#